data_AF-A0A2K3MCN9-F1
#
_entry.id   AF-A0A2K3MCN9-F1
#
_cell.length_a   1.000
_cell.length_b   1.000
_cell.length_c   1.000
_cell.angle_alpha   90.00
_cell.angle_beta   90.00
_cell.angle_gamma   90.00
#
_symmetry.space_group_name_H-M   'P 1'
#
loop_
_entity.id
_entity.type
_entity.pdbx_description
1 polymer ?
#
loop_
_entity_poly.entity_id
_entity_poly.type
_entity_poly.pdbx_seq_one_letter_code
_entity_poly.pdbx_strand_id
1 'polypeptide(L)'
;MESTMVKLMQLQWWNCWDLEKQYVVLDVAVSLAKVADVDKSLGDEKSASDGFQEAIDLLESLTLKSEASGLEQRRLSVLEFLRSQQADKQEQVEQT
;
A
#
# COMPACT_ATOMS: atom_id res chain seq x y z
N MET A 1 -17.79 26.70 -28.25
CA MET A 1 -18.44 25.60 -27.49
C MET A 1 -17.62 24.31 -27.48
N GLU A 2 -16.73 24.08 -28.45
CA GLU A 2 -15.90 22.85 -28.48
C GLU A 2 -14.69 22.89 -27.53
N SER A 3 -14.12 24.07 -27.24
CA SER A 3 -12.94 24.20 -26.35
C SER A 3 -13.21 23.75 -24.91
N THR A 4 -14.43 23.95 -24.42
CA THR A 4 -14.85 23.49 -23.08
C THR A 4 -15.11 21.98 -23.06
N MET A 5 -15.62 21.41 -24.15
CA MET A 5 -15.81 19.95 -24.24
C MET A 5 -14.47 19.20 -24.27
N VAL A 6 -13.48 19.71 -25.00
CA VAL A 6 -12.13 19.11 -25.02
C VAL A 6 -11.44 19.21 -23.65
N LYS A 7 -11.59 20.33 -22.93
CA LYS A 7 -11.10 20.47 -21.55
C LYS A 7 -11.81 19.54 -20.57
N LEU A 8 -13.12 19.39 -20.68
CA LEU A 8 -13.90 18.48 -19.84
C LEU A 8 -13.54 17.01 -20.13
N MET A 9 -13.33 16.65 -21.38
CA MET A 9 -12.89 15.31 -21.77
C MET A 9 -11.48 15.00 -21.26
N GLN A 10 -10.56 15.96 -21.30
CA GLN A 10 -9.21 15.85 -20.73
C GLN A 10 -9.24 15.75 -19.19
N LEU A 11 -10.05 16.55 -18.50
CA LEU A 11 -10.24 16.48 -17.05
C LEU A 11 -10.89 15.15 -16.62
N GLN A 12 -11.86 14.66 -17.39
CA GLN A 12 -12.54 13.39 -17.11
C GLN A 12 -11.62 12.19 -17.38
N TRP A 13 -10.73 12.29 -18.37
CA TRP A 13 -9.70 11.28 -18.64
C TRP A 13 -8.61 11.28 -17.57
N TRP A 14 -8.16 12.45 -17.11
CA TRP A 14 -7.16 12.57 -16.05
C TRP A 14 -7.66 12.00 -14.71
N ASN A 15 -8.92 12.26 -14.34
CA ASN A 15 -9.53 11.67 -13.14
C ASN A 15 -9.70 10.15 -13.26
N CYS A 16 -9.96 9.62 -14.46
CA CYS A 16 -10.04 8.18 -14.69
C CYS A 16 -8.68 7.49 -14.51
N TRP A 17 -7.61 8.14 -14.98
CA TRP A 17 -6.24 7.61 -14.87
C TRP A 17 -5.68 7.69 -13.44
N ASP A 18 -6.20 8.59 -12.60
CA ASP A 18 -5.84 8.74 -11.18
C ASP A 18 -6.33 7.54 -10.32
N LEU A 19 -7.49 6.97 -10.66
CA LEU A 19 -8.06 5.79 -9.97
C LEU A 19 -7.28 4.50 -10.27
N GLU A 20 -6.73 4.36 -11.48
CA GLU A 20 -5.93 3.20 -11.89
C GLU A 20 -4.58 3.15 -11.18
N LYS A 21 -3.98 4.32 -10.88
CA LYS A 21 -2.72 4.41 -10.14
C LYS A 21 -2.81 3.90 -8.70
N GLN A 22 -3.97 4.04 -8.06
CA GLN A 22 -4.14 3.66 -6.65
C GLN A 22 -4.12 2.13 -6.46
N TYR A 23 -4.62 1.37 -7.43
CA TYR A 23 -4.58 -0.09 -7.42
C TYR A 23 -3.14 -0.63 -7.51
N VAL A 24 -2.32 -0.03 -8.37
CA VAL A 24 -0.93 -0.46 -8.59
C VAL A 24 -0.10 -0.34 -7.30
N VAL A 25 -0.29 0.74 -6.53
CA VAL A 25 0.44 0.93 -5.25
C VAL A 25 0.10 -0.17 -4.24
N LEU A 26 -1.18 -0.55 -4.14
CA LEU A 26 -1.62 -1.63 -3.26
C LEU A 26 -1.00 -2.97 -3.66
N ASP A 27 -0.99 -3.29 -4.96
CA ASP A 27 -0.42 -4.54 -5.47
C ASP A 27 1.10 -4.62 -5.25
N VAL A 28 1.80 -3.49 -5.37
CA VAL A 28 3.24 -3.40 -5.06
C VAL A 28 3.49 -3.62 -3.57
N ALA A 29 2.72 -2.98 -2.68
CA ALA A 29 2.84 -3.17 -1.23
C ALA A 29 2.62 -4.63 -0.81
N VAL A 30 1.61 -5.30 -1.40
CA VAL A 30 1.37 -6.74 -1.16
C VAL A 30 2.53 -7.60 -1.67
N SER A 31 3.16 -7.21 -2.78
CA SER A 31 4.33 -7.92 -3.30
C SER A 31 5.54 -7.76 -2.40
N LEU A 32 5.80 -6.55 -1.88
CA LEU A 32 6.85 -6.28 -0.89
C LEU A 32 6.64 -7.10 0.39
N ALA A 33 5.40 -7.17 0.89
CA ALA A 33 5.06 -7.97 2.06
C ALA A 33 5.42 -9.46 1.88
N LYS A 34 5.18 -10.01 0.70
CA LYS A 34 5.53 -11.40 0.38
C LYS A 34 7.04 -11.62 0.31
N VAL A 35 7.78 -10.65 -0.23
CA VAL A 35 9.26 -10.70 -0.25
C VAL A 35 9.80 -10.68 1.18
N ALA A 36 9.29 -9.77 2.01
CA ALA A 36 9.67 -9.68 3.42
C ALA A 36 9.34 -10.97 4.22
N ASP A 37 8.22 -11.62 3.93
CA ASP A 37 7.86 -12.91 4.54
C ASP A 37 8.81 -14.05 4.12
N VAL A 38 9.30 -14.03 2.88
CA VAL A 38 10.35 -14.93 2.42
C VAL A 38 11.68 -14.62 3.12
N ASP A 39 12.05 -13.35 3.26
CA ASP A 39 13.28 -12.95 3.96
C ASP A 39 13.24 -13.35 5.45
N LYS A 40 12.08 -13.22 6.09
CA LYS A 40 11.82 -13.73 7.45
C LYS A 40 12.00 -15.24 7.51
N SER A 41 11.50 -15.97 6.52
CA SER A 41 11.66 -17.43 6.42
C SER A 41 13.12 -17.85 6.19
N LEU A 42 13.95 -16.97 5.62
CA LEU A 42 15.39 -17.17 5.44
C LEU A 42 16.22 -16.76 6.67
N GLY A 43 15.59 -16.20 7.71
CA GLY A 43 16.25 -15.69 8.89
C GLY A 43 16.91 -14.32 8.72
N ASP A 44 16.69 -13.64 7.58
CA ASP A 44 17.11 -12.26 7.38
C ASP A 44 16.04 -11.30 7.95
N GLU A 45 16.00 -11.24 9.28
CA GLU A 45 15.04 -10.41 10.00
C GLU A 45 15.18 -8.91 9.71
N LYS A 46 16.37 -8.46 9.29
CA LYS A 46 16.61 -7.06 8.99
C LYS A 46 15.95 -6.70 7.66
N SER A 47 16.26 -7.46 6.60
CA SER A 47 15.65 -7.25 5.28
C SER A 47 14.13 -7.42 5.33
N ALA A 48 13.63 -8.38 6.12
CA ALA A 48 12.20 -8.54 6.35
C ALA A 48 11.55 -7.30 6.99
N SER A 49 12.18 -6.74 8.03
CA SER A 49 11.62 -5.57 8.73
C SER A 49 11.64 -4.32 7.85
N ASP A 50 12.73 -4.13 7.11
CA ASP A 50 12.89 -3.03 6.15
C ASP A 50 11.82 -3.14 5.04
N GLY A 51 11.59 -4.34 4.50
CA GLY A 51 10.57 -4.59 3.47
C GLY A 51 9.14 -4.40 3.97
N PHE A 52 8.82 -4.80 5.20
CA PHE A 52 7.53 -4.51 5.81
C PHE A 52 7.32 -3.02 6.05
N GLN A 53 8.36 -2.30 6.49
CA GLN A 53 8.27 -0.86 6.71
C GLN A 53 8.07 -0.11 5.38
N GLU A 54 8.79 -0.50 4.33
CA GLU A 54 8.64 0.11 3.00
C GLU A 54 7.22 -0.09 2.45
N ALA A 55 6.62 -1.27 2.65
CA ALA A 55 5.25 -1.54 2.27
C ALA A 55 4.24 -0.66 3.04
N ILE A 56 4.46 -0.43 4.33
CA ILE A 56 3.62 0.45 5.16
C ILE A 56 3.73 1.90 4.67
N ASP A 57 4.94 2.41 4.46
CA ASP A 57 5.18 3.80 4.03
C ASP A 57 4.51 4.07 2.65
N LEU A 58 4.59 3.10 1.73
CA LEU A 58 3.90 3.14 0.44
C LEU A 58 2.37 3.26 0.62
N LEU A 59 1.78 2.45 1.49
CA LEU A 59 0.35 2.48 1.76
C LEU A 59 -0.08 3.74 2.51
N GLU A 60 0.73 4.28 3.43
CA GLU A 60 0.43 5.51 4.17
C GLU A 60 0.52 6.75 3.27
N SER A 61 1.47 6.78 2.33
CA SER A 61 1.60 7.87 1.34
C SER A 61 0.44 7.92 0.33
N LEU A 62 -0.30 6.82 0.19
CA LEU A 62 -1.41 6.72 -0.74
C LEU A 62 -2.61 7.56 -0.26
N THR A 63 -2.82 8.69 -0.93
CA THR A 63 -3.99 9.54 -0.69
C THR A 63 -5.16 9.05 -1.55
N LEU A 64 -6.12 8.37 -0.91
CA LEU A 64 -7.32 7.86 -1.57
C LEU A 64 -8.46 8.87 -1.52
N LYS A 65 -9.19 8.99 -2.63
CA LYS A 65 -10.44 9.76 -2.67
C LYS A 65 -11.56 8.86 -2.16
N SER A 66 -12.41 9.39 -1.28
CA SER A 66 -13.51 8.69 -0.56
C SER A 66 -14.44 7.83 -1.45
N GLU A 67 -14.49 8.11 -2.75
CA GLU A 67 -15.30 7.39 -3.74
C GLU A 67 -14.80 5.94 -3.99
N ALA A 68 -13.55 5.61 -3.63
CA ALA A 68 -12.97 4.28 -3.78
C ALA A 68 -13.10 3.42 -2.51
N SER A 69 -14.31 3.32 -1.95
CA SER A 69 -14.57 2.63 -0.67
C SER A 69 -14.01 1.20 -0.60
N GLY A 70 -14.10 0.43 -1.69
CA GLY A 70 -13.58 -0.93 -1.75
C GLY A 70 -12.04 -1.02 -1.76
N LEU A 71 -11.35 -0.01 -2.28
CA LEU A 71 -9.89 0.04 -2.30
C LEU A 71 -9.34 0.56 -0.96
N GLU A 72 -10.00 1.53 -0.34
CA GLU A 72 -9.69 1.97 1.02
C GLU A 72 -9.81 0.80 2.01
N GLN A 73 -10.88 0.01 1.93
CA GLN A 73 -11.05 -1.16 2.78
C GLN A 73 -9.90 -2.17 2.62
N ARG A 74 -9.50 -2.48 1.38
CA ARG A 74 -8.35 -3.38 1.16
C ARG A 74 -7.05 -2.79 1.66
N ARG A 75 -6.80 -1.50 1.42
CA ARG A 75 -5.62 -0.79 1.93
C ARG A 75 -5.55 -0.93 3.45
N LEU A 76 -6.64 -0.66 4.16
CA LEU A 76 -6.69 -0.78 5.62
C LEU A 76 -6.43 -2.22 6.10
N SER A 77 -7.05 -3.22 5.46
CA SER A 77 -6.80 -4.63 5.81
C SER A 77 -5.35 -5.05 5.60
N VAL A 78 -4.71 -4.63 4.50
CA VAL A 78 -3.30 -4.94 4.26
C VAL A 78 -2.41 -4.21 5.26
N LEU A 79 -2.71 -2.95 5.57
CA LEU A 79 -1.94 -2.15 6.51
C LEU A 79 -2.03 -2.70 7.95
N GLU A 80 -3.21 -3.16 8.38
CA GLU A 80 -3.41 -3.85 9.64
C GLU A 80 -2.61 -5.16 9.70
N PHE A 81 -2.64 -5.95 8.62
CA PHE A 81 -1.83 -7.17 8.50
C PHE A 81 -0.32 -6.89 8.61
N LEU A 82 0.19 -5.86 7.91
CA LEU A 82 1.62 -5.51 7.98
C LEU A 82 2.04 -5.07 9.38
N ARG A 83 1.18 -4.31 10.07
CA ARG A 83 1.44 -3.89 11.46
C ARG A 83 1.44 -5.07 12.42
N SER A 84 0.59 -6.09 12.21
CA SER A 84 0.62 -7.28 13.06
C SER A 84 1.90 -8.10 12.87
N GLN A 85 2.43 -8.17 11.65
CA GLN A 85 3.73 -8.84 11.39
C GLN A 85 4.92 -8.15 12.07
N GLN A 86 4.83 -6.84 12.33
CA GLN A 86 5.83 -6.08 13.07
C GLN A 86 5.62 -6.16 14.60
N ALA A 87 4.37 -6.24 15.07
CA ALA A 87 4.03 -6.33 16.50
C ALA A 87 4.51 -7.64 17.13
N ASP A 88 4.45 -8.76 16.39
CA ASP A 88 5.03 -10.05 16.81
C ASP A 88 6.53 -9.94 17.12
N LYS A 89 7.23 -8.88 16.64
CA LYS A 89 8.64 -8.61 16.92
C LYS A 89 8.87 -7.84 18.22
N GLN A 90 7.90 -7.07 18.73
CA GLN A 90 8.04 -6.31 19.98
C GLN A 90 7.87 -7.19 21.23
N GLU A 91 7.05 -8.25 21.18
CA GLU A 91 6.84 -9.15 22.33
C GLU A 91 8.02 -10.10 22.60
N GLN A 92 8.97 -10.26 21.68
CA GLN A 92 10.18 -11.08 21.92
C GLN A 92 11.36 -10.30 22.52
N VAL A 93 11.32 -8.96 22.54
CA VAL A 93 12.44 -8.13 23.04
C VAL A 93 12.30 -7.83 24.54
N GLU A 94 11.13 -8.05 25.16
CA GLU A 94 10.85 -7.68 26.56
C GLU A 94 10.94 -8.86 27.56
N GLN A 95 11.63 -9.96 27.20
CA GLN A 95 11.85 -11.11 28.09
C GLN A 95 13.30 -11.62 28.17
N THR A 96 14.32 -10.87 27.73
CA THR A 96 15.74 -11.23 27.96
C THR A 96 16.44 -10.23 28.87
#